data_AF-A0A7X2SYZ0-F1
#
_entry.id   AF-A0A7X2SYZ0-F1
#
_cell.length_a   1.000
_cell.length_b   1.000
_cell.length_c   1.000
_cell.angle_alpha   90.00
_cell.angle_beta   90.00
_cell.angle_gamma   90.00
#
_symmetry.space_group_name_H-M   'P 1'
#
loop_
_entity.id
_entity.type
_entity.pdbx_description
1 polymer ?
#
loop_
_entity_poly.entity_id
_entity_poly.type
_entity_poly.pdbx_seq_one_letter_code
_entity_poly.pdbx_strand_id
1 'polypeptide(L)'
;TGKDYKTLALAALGGALEFYDFIIFVFFATVIGELFFPSDIPEWLRQLQTFAIFAAGYLTRPLGGIVMAHFGDKLGRKKMFSLSILLMALPTLMMGALPTWQTIGIAAPLLMLLMRML
;
A
#
# COMPACT_ATOMS: atom_id res chain seq x y z
N THR A 1 15.13 -4.07 -29.55
CA THR A 1 14.35 -5.32 -29.44
C THR A 1 14.54 -6.04 -28.11
N GLY A 2 15.70 -6.61 -27.75
CA GLY A 2 15.85 -7.34 -26.47
C GLY A 2 15.77 -6.47 -25.20
N LYS A 3 16.19 -5.20 -25.29
CA LYS A 3 16.15 -4.23 -24.18
C LYS A 3 14.75 -3.66 -23.94
N ASP A 4 13.95 -3.56 -24.99
CA ASP A 4 12.56 -3.08 -24.93
C ASP A 4 11.67 -4.13 -24.26
N TYR A 5 11.86 -5.41 -24.59
CA TYR A 5 11.18 -6.53 -23.92
C TYR A 5 11.46 -6.56 -22.41
N LYS A 6 12.71 -6.36 -21.98
CA LYS A 6 13.05 -6.28 -20.55
C LYS A 6 12.36 -5.10 -19.87
N THR A 7 12.29 -3.95 -20.53
CA THR A 7 11.65 -2.75 -19.98
C THR A 7 10.13 -2.94 -19.88
N LEU A 8 9.53 -3.56 -20.88
CA LEU A 8 8.09 -3.87 -20.90
C LEU A 8 7.73 -4.90 -19.83
N ALA A 9 8.53 -5.96 -19.67
CA ALA A 9 8.35 -6.96 -18.63
C ALA A 9 8.47 -6.35 -17.23
N LEU A 10 9.46 -5.48 -17.00
CA LEU A 10 9.59 -4.76 -15.73
C LEU A 10 8.35 -3.90 -15.46
N ALA A 11 7.90 -3.09 -16.43
CA ALA A 11 6.70 -2.27 -16.28
C ALA A 11 5.44 -3.10 -15.98
N ALA A 12 5.26 -4.23 -16.67
CA ALA A 12 4.15 -5.14 -16.44
C ALA A 12 4.19 -5.77 -15.04
N LEU A 13 5.38 -6.17 -14.57
CA LEU A 13 5.57 -6.69 -13.21
C LEU A 13 5.25 -5.64 -12.14
N GLY A 14 5.61 -4.36 -12.37
CA GLY A 14 5.23 -3.27 -11.47
C GLY A 14 3.72 -3.14 -11.32
N GLY A 15 2.99 -3.10 -12.45
CA GLY A 15 1.53 -3.04 -12.42
C GLY A 15 0.88 -4.30 -11.83
N ALA A 16 1.45 -5.48 -12.07
CA ALA A 16 0.96 -6.73 -11.48
C ALA A 16 1.17 -6.76 -9.96
N LEU A 17 2.30 -6.26 -9.46
CA LEU A 17 2.57 -6.12 -8.03
C LEU A 17 1.57 -5.17 -7.36
N GLU A 18 1.29 -4.02 -7.97
CA GLU A 18 0.29 -3.08 -7.46
C GLU A 18 -1.09 -3.74 -7.32
N PHE A 19 -1.51 -4.49 -8.34
CA PHE A 19 -2.77 -5.24 -8.31
C PHE A 19 -2.78 -6.35 -7.25
N TYR A 20 -1.65 -7.02 -7.08
CA TYR A 20 -1.50 -8.08 -6.09
C TYR A 20 -1.66 -7.55 -4.65
N ASP A 21 -1.01 -6.42 -4.33
CA ASP A 21 -1.14 -5.77 -3.01
C ASP A 21 -2.59 -5.43 -2.68
N PHE A 22 -3.33 -4.91 -3.67
CA PHE A 22 -4.74 -4.61 -3.49
C PHE A 22 -5.58 -5.82 -3.15
N ILE A 23 -5.42 -6.90 -3.92
CA ILE A 23 -6.20 -8.12 -3.75
C ILE A 23 -5.90 -8.75 -2.40
N ILE A 24 -4.62 -8.85 -2.03
CA ILE A 24 -4.23 -9.39 -0.73
C ILE A 24 -4.83 -8.57 0.41
N PHE A 25 -4.77 -7.24 0.35
CA PHE A 25 -5.34 -6.45 1.43
C PHE A 25 -6.83 -6.71 1.61
N VAL A 26 -7.61 -6.72 0.52
CA VAL A 26 -9.06 -6.99 0.60
C VAL A 26 -9.33 -8.39 1.15
N PHE A 27 -8.52 -9.37 0.74
CA PHE A 27 -8.62 -10.73 1.24
C PHE A 27 -8.34 -10.84 2.74
N PHE A 28 -7.35 -10.08 3.24
CA PHE A 28 -6.98 -10.01 4.65
C PHE A 28 -7.72 -8.94 5.44
N ALA A 29 -8.70 -8.23 4.87
CA ALA A 29 -9.38 -7.12 5.52
C ALA A 29 -10.03 -7.53 6.85
N THR A 30 -10.65 -8.72 6.92
CA THR A 30 -11.23 -9.23 8.17
C THR A 30 -10.17 -9.45 9.25
N VAL A 31 -9.03 -10.07 8.87
CA VAL A 31 -7.90 -10.37 9.77
C VAL A 31 -7.26 -9.07 10.27
N ILE A 32 -7.03 -8.12 9.37
CA ILE A 32 -6.53 -6.78 9.70
C ILE A 32 -7.50 -6.08 10.66
N GLY A 33 -8.80 -6.18 10.40
CA GLY A 33 -9.84 -5.71 11.29
C GLY A 33 -9.61 -6.20 12.72
N GLU A 34 -9.51 -7.52 12.91
CA GLU A 34 -9.36 -8.13 14.23
C GLU A 34 -8.05 -7.79 14.94
N LEU A 35 -6.94 -7.64 14.20
CA LEU A 35 -5.61 -7.41 14.76
C LEU A 35 -5.31 -5.94 15.07
N PHE A 36 -5.88 -5.00 14.31
CA PHE A 36 -5.56 -3.58 14.37
C PHE A 36 -6.67 -2.71 14.98
N PHE A 37 -7.83 -3.27 15.32
CA PHE A 37 -8.93 -2.54 15.94
C PHE A 37 -9.41 -3.20 17.23
N PRO A 38 -10.00 -2.44 18.17
CA PRO A 38 -10.42 -2.96 19.46
C PRO A 38 -11.52 -4.01 19.35
N SER A 39 -11.49 -4.99 20.25
CA SER A 39 -12.53 -6.03 20.39
C SER A 39 -13.91 -5.47 20.75
N ASP A 40 -13.93 -4.29 21.39
CA ASP A 40 -15.12 -3.71 22.03
C ASP A 40 -16.06 -2.98 21.07
N ILE A 41 -15.68 -2.84 19.80
CA ILE A 41 -16.55 -2.26 18.76
C ILE A 41 -17.33 -3.34 18.01
N PRO A 42 -18.56 -3.03 17.54
CA PRO A 42 -19.33 -3.93 16.69
C PRO A 42 -18.55 -4.34 15.44
N GLU A 43 -18.70 -5.60 15.04
CA GLU A 43 -17.91 -6.18 13.93
C GLU A 43 -18.12 -5.45 12.59
N TRP A 44 -19.35 -5.01 12.32
CA TRP A 44 -19.65 -4.21 11.12
C TRP A 44 -18.88 -2.89 11.07
N LEU A 45 -18.65 -2.26 12.25
CA LEU A 45 -17.94 -0.99 12.35
C LEU A 45 -16.44 -1.19 12.13
N ARG A 46 -15.89 -2.31 12.61
CA ARG A 46 -14.50 -2.73 12.40
C ARG A 46 -14.19 -2.99 10.93
N GLN A 47 -15.08 -3.72 10.25
CA GLN A 47 -14.98 -3.94 8.80
C GLN A 47 -15.07 -2.62 8.03
N LEU A 48 -16.02 -1.75 8.39
CA LEU A 48 -16.17 -0.44 7.77
C LEU A 48 -14.91 0.42 7.91
N GLN A 49 -14.30 0.45 9.09
CA GLN A 49 -13.04 1.17 9.32
C GLN A 49 -11.88 0.58 8.51
N THR A 50 -11.80 -0.74 8.38
CA THR A 50 -10.76 -1.39 7.57
C THR A 50 -10.92 -1.05 6.08
N PHE A 51 -12.15 -1.06 5.58
CA PHE A 51 -12.45 -0.60 4.22
C PHE A 51 -12.24 0.91 4.05
N ALA A 52 -12.44 1.72 5.09
CA ALA A 52 -12.13 3.14 5.06
C ALA A 52 -10.62 3.39 4.93
N ILE A 53 -9.78 2.63 5.65
CA ILE A 53 -8.31 2.65 5.46
C ILE A 53 -7.96 2.19 4.03
N PHE A 54 -8.66 1.20 3.50
CA PHE A 54 -8.48 0.79 2.11
C PHE A 54 -8.78 1.91 1.12
N ALA A 55 -9.93 2.58 1.28
CA ALA A 55 -10.33 3.69 0.43
C ALA A 55 -9.38 4.90 0.54
N ALA A 56 -8.90 5.20 1.74
CA ALA A 56 -7.91 6.26 1.97
C ALA A 56 -6.60 5.96 1.22
N GLY A 57 -6.08 4.72 1.31
CA GLY A 57 -4.92 4.28 0.54
C GLY A 57 -5.13 4.23 -0.98
N TYR A 58 -6.39 4.13 -1.43
CA TYR A 58 -6.72 4.26 -2.85
C TYR A 58 -6.64 5.71 -3.31
N LEU A 59 -7.11 6.66 -2.49
CA LEU A 59 -7.08 8.09 -2.78
C LEU A 59 -5.66 8.68 -2.82
N THR A 60 -4.71 8.09 -2.11
CA THR A 60 -3.30 8.50 -2.19
C THR A 60 -2.63 8.13 -3.50
N ARG A 61 -3.14 7.15 -4.27
CA ARG A 61 -2.53 6.76 -5.56
C ARG A 61 -2.55 7.86 -6.62
N PRO A 62 -3.67 8.55 -6.89
CA PRO A 62 -3.67 9.72 -7.77
C PRO A 62 -2.64 10.78 -7.36
N LEU A 63 -2.53 11.06 -6.06
CA LEU A 63 -1.56 12.01 -5.51
C LEU A 63 -0.13 11.52 -5.75
N GLY A 64 0.16 10.26 -5.43
CA GLY A 64 1.45 9.61 -5.70
C GLY A 64 1.80 9.61 -7.18
N GLY A 65 0.83 9.36 -8.06
CA GLY A 65 0.99 9.41 -9.51
C GLY A 65 1.36 10.80 -10.04
N ILE A 66 0.74 11.86 -9.52
CA ILE A 66 1.07 13.25 -9.88
C ILE A 66 2.50 13.60 -9.46
N VAL A 67 2.87 13.25 -8.22
CA VAL A 67 4.22 13.47 -7.70
C VAL A 67 5.25 12.68 -8.51
N MET A 68 5.01 11.40 -8.74
CA MET A 68 5.86 10.51 -9.53
C MET A 68 6.01 10.98 -10.98
N ALA A 69 4.94 11.50 -11.59
CA ALA A 69 4.99 12.07 -12.94
C ALA A 69 5.85 13.34 -12.98
N HIS A 70 5.65 14.27 -12.03
CA HIS A 70 6.44 15.50 -11.97
C HIS A 70 7.95 15.23 -11.79
N PHE A 71 8.29 14.32 -10.89
CA PHE A 71 9.69 13.92 -10.68
C PHE A 71 10.20 13.01 -11.79
N GLY A 72 9.33 12.25 -12.47
CA GLY A 72 9.65 11.42 -13.64
C GLY A 72 10.13 12.22 -14.84
N ASP A 73 9.51 13.37 -15.07
CA ASP A 73 9.89 14.26 -16.16
C ASP A 73 11.21 15.01 -15.88
N LYS A 74 11.57 15.23 -14.60
CA LYS A 74 12.82 15.91 -14.20
C LYS A 74 14.02 15.00 -13.94
N LEU A 75 13.83 13.86 -13.26
CA LEU A 75 14.90 12.97 -12.79
C LEU A 75 15.12 11.74 -13.68
N GLY A 76 14.23 11.53 -14.65
CA GLY A 76 14.30 10.45 -15.63
C GLY A 76 13.47 9.21 -15.24
N ARG A 77 12.71 8.70 -16.23
CA ARG A 77 11.73 7.61 -16.06
C ARG A 77 12.27 6.33 -15.42
N LYS A 78 13.53 5.96 -15.72
CA LYS A 78 14.13 4.73 -15.20
C LYS A 78 14.36 4.77 -13.68
N LYS A 79 14.76 5.92 -13.12
CA LYS A 79 14.99 6.08 -11.68
C LYS A 79 13.66 6.12 -10.92
N MET A 80 12.67 6.81 -11.47
CA MET A 80 11.33 6.86 -10.86
C MET A 80 10.66 5.49 -10.85
N PHE A 81 10.86 4.69 -11.89
CA PHE A 81 10.33 3.32 -11.92
C PHE A 81 10.89 2.46 -10.78
N SER A 82 12.21 2.49 -10.53
CA SER A 82 12.80 1.80 -9.38
C SER A 82 12.33 2.37 -8.03
N LEU A 83 12.17 3.70 -7.93
CA LEU A 83 11.67 4.34 -6.70
C LEU A 83 10.23 3.91 -6.39
N SER A 84 9.36 3.81 -7.40
CA SER A 84 7.97 3.37 -7.25
C SER A 84 7.89 1.93 -6.73
N ILE A 85 8.72 1.02 -7.26
CA ILE A 85 8.79 -0.36 -6.76
C ILE A 85 9.26 -0.39 -5.30
N LEU A 86 10.26 0.44 -4.95
CA LEU A 86 10.78 0.51 -3.59
C LEU A 86 9.74 1.07 -2.61
N LEU A 87 9.02 2.11 -3.01
CA LEU A 87 7.90 2.67 -2.24
C LEU A 87 6.72 1.71 -2.11
N MET A 88 6.56 0.72 -2.98
CA MET A 88 5.59 -0.35 -2.79
C MET A 88 6.09 -1.46 -1.85
N ALA A 89 7.34 -1.88 -2.01
CA ALA A 89 7.90 -3.03 -1.29
C ALA A 89 8.21 -2.70 0.18
N LEU A 90 8.59 -1.46 0.47
CA LEU A 90 9.03 -1.06 1.80
C LEU A 90 7.86 -0.96 2.80
N PRO A 91 6.71 -0.34 2.47
CA PRO A 91 5.57 -0.31 3.37
C PRO A 91 4.90 -1.67 3.53
N THR A 92 4.85 -2.50 2.48
CA THR A 92 4.31 -3.86 2.57
C THR A 92 5.12 -4.74 3.53
N LEU A 93 6.45 -4.61 3.51
CA LEU A 93 7.32 -5.23 4.53
C LEU A 93 7.08 -4.68 5.94
N MET A 94 6.98 -3.34 6.07
CA MET A 94 6.75 -2.70 7.37
C MET A 94 5.38 -3.06 7.96
N MET A 95 4.35 -3.27 7.14
CA MET A 95 3.03 -3.76 7.56
C MET A 95 3.09 -5.15 8.16
N GLY A 96 3.92 -6.05 7.61
CA GLY A 96 4.11 -7.39 8.18
C GLY A 96 4.84 -7.35 9.53
N ALA A 97 5.66 -6.32 9.77
CA ALA A 97 6.42 -6.14 11.01
C ALA A 97 5.72 -5.23 12.03
N LEU A 98 4.52 -4.76 11.73
CA LEU A 98 3.82 -3.75 12.53
C LEU A 98 3.24 -4.39 13.81
N PRO A 99 3.46 -3.79 15.00
CA PRO A 99 2.88 -4.32 16.24
C PRO A 99 1.35 -4.20 16.22
N THR A 100 0.66 -5.16 16.83
CA THR A 100 -0.81 -5.25 16.82
C THR A 100 -1.45 -4.28 17.81
N TRP A 101 -2.78 -4.10 17.73
CA TRP A 101 -3.55 -3.26 18.66
C TRP A 101 -3.26 -3.56 20.14
N GLN A 102 -3.03 -4.83 20.48
CA GLN A 102 -2.69 -5.26 21.84
C GLN A 102 -1.38 -4.65 22.38
N THR A 103 -0.45 -4.29 21.49
CA THR A 103 0.88 -3.78 21.86
C THR A 103 1.00 -2.26 21.81
N ILE A 104 0.35 -1.59 20.85
CA ILE A 104 0.52 -0.15 20.60
C ILE A 104 -0.80 0.64 20.50
N GLY A 105 -1.96 -0.01 20.72
CA GLY A 105 -3.27 0.64 20.73
C GLY A 105 -3.59 1.41 19.45
N ILE A 106 -4.11 2.63 19.59
CA ILE A 106 -4.52 3.53 18.48
C ILE A 106 -3.39 3.81 17.48
N ALA A 107 -2.13 3.70 17.87
CA ALA A 107 -1.00 3.88 16.96
C ALA A 107 -0.94 2.78 15.88
N ALA A 108 -1.48 1.58 16.12
CA ALA A 108 -1.46 0.47 15.16
C ALA A 108 -2.20 0.80 13.84
N PRO A 109 -3.50 1.19 13.86
CA PRO A 109 -4.21 1.55 12.64
C PRO A 109 -3.71 2.86 12.01
N LEU A 110 -3.17 3.79 12.80
CA LEU A 110 -2.57 5.03 12.27
C LEU A 110 -1.27 4.77 11.51
N LEU A 111 -0.37 3.96 12.05
CA LEU A 111 0.86 3.55 11.37
C LEU A 111 0.54 2.72 10.14
N MET A 112 -0.46 1.83 10.22
CA MET A 112 -0.93 1.08 9.07
C MET A 112 -1.45 2.00 7.95
N LEU A 113 -2.23 3.01 8.31
CA LEU A 113 -2.73 4.01 7.37
C LEU A 113 -1.57 4.84 6.77
N LEU A 114 -0.61 5.28 7.58
CA LEU A 114 0.60 5.96 7.10
C LEU A 114 1.40 5.11 6.11
N MET A 115 1.58 3.83 6.41
CA MET A 115 2.24 2.88 5.51
C MET A 115 1.46 2.69 4.21
N ARG A 116 0.12 2.80 4.20
CA ARG A 116 -0.67 2.78 2.94
C ARG A 116 -0.60 4.07 2.13
N MET A 117 -0.28 5.18 2.76
CA MET A 117 -0.21 6.48 2.08
C MET A 117 1.11 6.68 1.33
N LEU A 118 2.14 5.88 1.65
CA LEU A 118 3.44 5.84 0.99
C LEU A 118 3.43 4.89 -0.22
#